data_AF-A0ABD7NGI6-F1
#
_entry.id   AF-A0ABD7NGI6-F1
#
_cell.length_a   1.000
_cell.length_b   1.000
_cell.length_c   1.000
_cell.angle_alpha   90.00
_cell.angle_beta   90.00
_cell.angle_gamma   90.00
#
_symmetry.space_group_name_H-M   'P 1'
#
loop_
_entity.id
_entity.type
_entity.pdbx_description
1 polymer ?
#
loop_
_entity_poly.entity_id
_entity_poly.type
_entity_poly.pdbx_seq_one_letter_code
_entity_poly.pdbx_strand_id
1 'polypeptide(L)' 'MRAYEEAGKQLPFIMGQENMLAGRLLGLSTIDNKSYQLGQESFKQVLSEEKKTIVLKSEFIER' A
#
# COMPACT_ATOMS: atom_id res chain seq x y z
N MET A 1 -15.85 0.75 7.39
CA MET A 1 -16.47 0.12 8.57
C MET A 1 -17.72 0.85 9.01
N ARG A 2 -17.67 2.15 9.28
CA ARG A 2 -18.86 2.97 9.65
C ARG A 2 -20.12 2.73 8.81
N ALA A 3 -20.02 2.74 7.49
CA ALA A 3 -21.19 2.50 6.64
C ALA A 3 -21.84 1.11 6.84
N TYR A 4 -21.06 0.09 7.23
CA TYR A 4 -21.59 -1.25 7.55
C TYR A 4 -22.18 -1.28 8.96
N GLU A 5 -21.54 -0.62 9.92
CA GLU A 5 -22.03 -0.45 11.29
C GLU A 5 -23.37 0.30 11.32
N GLU A 6 -23.46 1.42 10.61
CA GLU A 6 -24.68 2.25 10.46
C GLU A 6 -25.82 1.48 9.77
N ALA A 7 -25.48 0.59 8.84
CA ALA A 7 -26.45 -0.26 8.15
C ALA A 7 -26.81 -1.54 8.93
N GLY A 8 -26.20 -1.79 10.09
CA GLY A 8 -26.39 -3.03 10.86
C GLY A 8 -25.97 -4.29 10.10
N LYS A 9 -25.05 -4.16 9.14
CA LYS A 9 -24.60 -5.27 8.27
C LYS A 9 -23.27 -5.84 8.75
N GLN A 10 -23.10 -7.14 8.55
CA GLN A 10 -21.82 -7.81 8.79
C GLN A 10 -20.72 -7.21 7.90
N LEU A 11 -19.57 -6.93 8.51
CA LEU A 11 -18.41 -6.45 7.79
C LEU A 11 -17.86 -7.59 6.91
N PRO A 12 -17.68 -7.39 5.59
CA PRO A 12 -17.00 -8.37 4.75
C PRO A 12 -15.51 -8.40 5.08
N PHE A 13 -14.78 -9.34 4.49
CA PHE A 13 -13.32 -9.24 4.48
C PHE A 13 -12.91 -7.94 3.78
N ILE A 14 -12.18 -7.08 4.50
CA ILE A 14 -11.69 -5.80 4.00
C ILE A 14 -10.18 -5.82 4.08
N MET A 15 -9.55 -5.41 2.97
CA MET A 15 -8.14 -5.13 2.91
C MET A 15 -7.90 -3.67 2.54
N GLY A 16 -6.83 -3.10 3.09
CA GLY A 16 -6.35 -1.78 2.73
C GLY A 16 -5.48 -1.78 1.47
N GLN A 17 -5.02 -0.58 1.12
CA GLN A 17 -3.96 -0.33 0.14
C GLN A 17 -2.90 0.57 0.77
N GLU A 18 -1.69 0.53 0.21
CA GLU A 18 -0.54 1.38 0.54
C GLU A 18 -0.05 1.32 2.00
N ASN A 19 -0.45 0.30 2.75
CA ASN A 19 -0.03 0.15 4.15
C ASN A 19 -0.22 1.43 5.00
N MET A 20 -1.29 2.20 4.72
CA MET A 20 -1.58 3.47 5.36
C MET A 20 -1.72 3.33 6.89
N LEU A 21 -1.34 4.39 7.62
CA LEU A 21 -1.39 4.41 9.08
C LEU A 21 -2.79 4.03 9.62
N ALA A 22 -3.85 4.57 9.03
CA ALA A 22 -5.22 4.24 9.42
C ALA A 22 -5.53 2.74 9.31
N GLY A 23 -5.12 2.09 8.21
CA GLY A 23 -5.28 0.65 8.03
C GLY A 23 -4.49 -0.16 9.05
N ARG A 24 -3.26 0.27 9.38
CA ARG A 24 -2.44 -0.37 10.42
C ARG A 24 -3.08 -0.28 11.80
N LEU A 25 -3.61 0.88 12.17
CA LEU A 25 -4.29 1.08 13.46
C LEU A 25 -5.58 0.25 13.58
N LEU A 26 -6.22 -0.05 12.45
CA LEU A 26 -7.42 -0.87 12.37
C LEU A 26 -7.11 -2.37 12.20
N GLY A 27 -5.84 -2.77 12.21
CA GLY A 27 -5.44 -4.17 12.02
C GLY A 27 -5.77 -4.74 10.64
N LEU A 28 -5.88 -3.90 9.60
CA LEU A 28 -6.24 -4.36 8.27
C LEU A 28 -5.03 -4.94 7.53
N SER A 29 -5.21 -6.15 7.00
CA SER A 29 -4.37 -6.69 5.92
C SER A 29 -4.31 -5.69 4.75
N THR A 30 -3.19 -5.62 4.03
CA THR A 30 -2.97 -4.57 3.02
C THR A 30 -1.95 -4.98 1.96
N ILE A 31 -1.89 -4.23 0.86
CA ILE A 31 -0.82 -4.33 -0.14
C ILE A 31 0.09 -3.10 0.00
N ASP A 32 1.38 -3.32 0.20
CA ASP A 32 2.42 -2.30 0.14
C ASP A 32 3.01 -2.21 -1.28
N ASN A 33 2.88 -1.04 -1.90
CA ASN A 33 3.37 -0.79 -3.26
C ASN A 33 4.77 -0.15 -3.30
N LYS A 34 5.49 -0.14 -2.17
CA LYS A 34 6.89 0.32 -2.09
C LYS A 34 7.09 1.78 -2.53
N SER A 35 6.10 2.64 -2.30
CA SER A 35 6.11 4.04 -2.76
C SER A 35 7.33 4.85 -2.29
N TYR A 36 7.85 4.56 -1.08
CA TYR A 36 9.07 5.20 -0.59
C TYR A 36 10.31 4.78 -1.39
N GLN A 37 10.47 3.49 -1.65
CA GLN A 37 11.55 2.96 -2.49
C GLN A 37 11.42 3.42 -3.93
N LEU A 38 10.19 3.51 -4.45
CA LEU A 38 9.92 4.09 -5.78
C LEU A 38 10.47 5.52 -5.88
N GLY A 39 10.24 6.36 -4.86
CA GLY A 39 10.79 7.71 -4.81
C GLY A 39 12.32 7.73 -4.84
N GLN A 40 12.96 6.86 -4.06
CA GLN A 40 14.42 6.72 -4.04
C GLN A 40 14.98 6.30 -5.40
N GLU A 41 14.40 5.27 -6.03
CA GLU A 41 14.84 4.79 -7.35
C GLU A 41 14.57 5.80 -8.47
N SER A 42 13.45 6.53 -8.40
CA SER A 42 13.14 7.60 -9.34
C SER A 42 14.20 8.71 -9.26
N PHE A 43 14.59 9.11 -8.05
CA PHE A 43 15.63 10.12 -7.85
C PHE A 43 16.99 9.65 -8.39
N LYS A 44 17.38 8.40 -8.10
CA LYS A 44 18.62 7.82 -8.63
C LYS A 44 18.66 7.81 -10.16
N GLN A 45 17.54 7.53 -10.81
CA GLN A 45 17.46 7.53 -12.27
C GLN A 45 17.57 8.92 -12.90
N VAL A 46 17.03 9.95 -12.26
CA VAL A 46 17.20 11.33 -12.73
C VAL A 46 18.68 11.74 -12.73
N LEU A 47 19.46 11.23 -11.78
CA LEU A 47 20.90 11.48 -11.68
C LEU A 47 21.76 10.56 -12.56
N SER A 48 21.16 9.56 -13.20
CA SER A 48 21.87 8.57 -14.02
C SER A 48 21.86 8.97 -15.49
N GLU A 49 22.94 8.65 -16.19
CA GLU A 49 23.01 8.78 -17.65
C GLU A 49 22.28 7.63 -18.36
N GLU A 50 21.99 6.53 -17.65
CA GLU A 50 21.33 5.35 -18.19
C GLU A 50 19.85 5.31 -17.84
N LYS A 51 19.01 5.07 -18.86
CA LYS A 51 17.57 4.83 -18.68
C LYS A 51 17.32 3.34 -18.50
N LYS A 52 16.81 2.95 -17.35
CA LYS A 52 16.43 1.56 -17.06
C LYS A 52 14.98 1.47 -16.59
N THR A 53 14.36 0.32 -16.79
CA THR A 53 13.07 0.02 -16.16
C THR A 53 13.33 -0.77 -14.89
N ILE A 54 12.96 -0.21 -13.74
CA ILE A 54 13.05 -0.91 -12.45
C ILE A 54 11.63 -1.33 -12.05
N VAL A 55 11.47 -2.62 -11.75
CA VAL A 55 10.20 -3.17 -11.26
C VAL A 55 10.30 -3.38 -9.75
N LEU A 56 9.44 -2.70 -9.00
CA LEU A 56 9.26 -2.93 -7.57
C LEU A 56 8.04 -3.81 -7.37
N LYS A 57 8.22 -4.98 -6.76
CA LYS A 57 7.12 -5.90 -6.49
C LYS A 57 6.34 -5.43 -5.28
N SER A 58 5.02 -5.33 -5.43
CA SER A 58 4.12 -5.12 -4.31
C SER A 58 4.17 -6.31 -3.35
N GLU A 59 3.94 -6.05 -2.07
CA GLU A 59 3.93 -7.04 -1.00
C GLU A 59 2.58 -7.08 -0.32
N PHE A 60 2.01 -8.27 -0.17
CA PHE A 60 0.84 -8.47 0.68
C PHE A 60 1.29 -8.63 2.13
N ILE A 61 0.68 -7.87 3.03
CA ILE A 61 0.95 -7.92 4.47
C ILE A 61 -0.33 -8.40 5.15
N GLU A 62 -0.28 -9.62 5.68
CA GLU A 62 -1.34 -10.21 6.48
C GLU A 62 -1.32 -9.63 7.91
N ARG A 63 -2.51 -9.28 8.40
CA ARG A 63 -2.78 -8.77 9.75
C ARG A 63 -4.13 -9.27 10.23
#